data_AF-A0A3C1Y803-F1
#
_entry.id   AF-A0A3C1Y803-F1
#
_cell.length_a   1.000
_cell.length_b   1.000
_cell.length_c   1.000
_cell.angle_alpha   90.00
_cell.angle_beta   90.00
_cell.angle_gamma   90.00
#
_symmetry.space_group_name_H-M   'P 1'
#
loop_
_entity.id
_entity.type
_entity.pdbx_description
1 polymer ?
#
loop_
_entity_poly.entity_id
_entity_poly.type
_entity_poly.pdbx_seq_one_letter_code
_entity_poly.pdbx_strand_id
1 'polypeptide(L)'
;RPLTRHDNIANRLSERFYRNLGATALPPSIETAKDSREAETQVMECRYCLRRELGACLKTPGGKSLPSPLYITTGSHRFRLEFDCSRCVMRLWHQNQ
;
A
#
# COMPACT_ATOMS: atom_id res chain seq x y z
N ARG A 1 -21.03 -2.19 4.58
CA ARG A 1 -19.66 -1.78 4.99
C ARG A 1 -19.29 -0.53 4.20
N PRO A 2 -18.73 0.52 4.81
CA PRO A 2 -18.27 1.69 4.06
C PRO A 2 -17.11 1.30 3.14
N LEU A 3 -17.12 1.80 1.90
CA LEU A 3 -16.03 1.61 0.96
C LEU A 3 -14.84 2.49 1.36
N THR A 4 -13.66 1.95 1.11
CA THR A 4 -12.35 2.53 1.46
C THR A 4 -11.46 2.53 0.22
N ARG A 5 -10.31 3.22 0.30
CA ARG A 5 -9.31 3.21 -0.77
C ARG A 5 -8.83 1.80 -1.16
N HIS A 6 -8.95 0.82 -0.26
CA HIS A 6 -8.54 -0.56 -0.49
C HIS A 6 -9.52 -1.36 -1.37
N ASP A 7 -10.70 -0.80 -1.68
CA ASP A 7 -11.68 -1.43 -2.56
C ASP A 7 -11.37 -1.20 -4.06
N ASN A 8 -10.25 -0.53 -4.36
CA ASN A 8 -9.63 -0.36 -5.69
C ASN A 8 -10.59 0.12 -6.78
N ILE A 9 -11.33 1.20 -6.50
CA ILE A 9 -12.30 1.81 -7.43
C ILE A 9 -11.57 2.74 -8.41
N ALA A 10 -10.74 2.15 -9.28
CA ALA A 10 -9.78 2.88 -10.11
C ALA A 10 -10.36 3.45 -11.41
N ASN A 11 -11.55 3.03 -11.84
CA ASN A 11 -12.13 3.49 -13.11
C ASN A 11 -13.67 3.48 -13.12
N ARG A 12 -14.27 4.06 -14.16
CA ARG A 12 -15.72 4.19 -14.31
C ARG A 12 -16.47 2.85 -14.31
N LEU A 13 -15.84 1.75 -14.76
CA LEU A 13 -16.44 0.42 -14.73
C LEU A 13 -16.54 -0.10 -13.28
N SER A 14 -15.46 0.06 -12.51
CA SER A 14 -15.45 -0.30 -11.08
C SER A 14 -16.44 0.55 -10.27
N GLU A 15 -16.51 1.86 -10.53
CA GLU A 15 -17.50 2.74 -9.90
C GLU A 15 -18.93 2.25 -10.18
N ARG A 16 -19.27 1.96 -11.44
CA ARG A 16 -20.59 1.46 -11.80
C ARG A 16 -20.91 0.15 -11.09
N PHE A 17 -19.94 -0.76 -11.01
CA PHE A 17 -20.09 -2.02 -10.29
C PHE A 17 -20.46 -1.79 -8.81
N TYR A 18 -19.71 -0.94 -8.11
CA TYR A 18 -19.99 -0.65 -6.69
C TYR A 18 -21.31 0.11 -6.50
N ARG A 19 -21.68 1.02 -7.39
CA ARG A 19 -22.98 1.71 -7.35
C ARG A 19 -24.16 0.74 -7.52
N ASN A 20 -24.05 -0.23 -8.42
CA ASN A 20 -25.09 -1.26 -8.60
C ASN A 20 -25.27 -2.11 -7.34
N LEU A 21 -24.24 -2.24 -6.51
CA LEU A 21 -24.30 -2.92 -5.21
C LEU A 21 -24.78 -2.02 -4.06
N GLY A 22 -25.25 -0.80 -4.37
CA GLY A 22 -25.81 0.13 -3.40
C GLY A 22 -24.80 1.10 -2.76
N ALA A 23 -23.59 1.23 -3.31
CA ALA A 23 -22.63 2.21 -2.81
C ALA A 23 -23.09 3.64 -3.08
N THR A 24 -23.28 4.40 -2.01
CA THR A 24 -23.69 5.83 -2.05
C THR A 24 -22.51 6.79 -2.04
N ALA A 25 -21.39 6.38 -1.43
CA ALA A 25 -20.13 7.12 -1.40
C ALA A 25 -19.00 6.26 -1.94
N LEU A 26 -18.22 6.83 -2.87
CA LEU A 26 -17.05 6.17 -3.45
C LEU A 26 -15.83 6.99 -3.05
N PRO A 27 -14.88 6.41 -2.30
CA PRO A 27 -13.61 7.07 -2.04
C PRO A 27 -12.87 7.29 -3.36
N PRO A 28 -12.22 8.44 -3.56
CA PRO A 28 -11.40 8.67 -4.74
C PRO A 28 -10.27 7.62 -4.81
N SER A 29 -9.95 7.15 -6.02
CA SER A 29 -8.81 6.27 -6.24
C SER A 29 -7.52 7.03 -5.98
N ILE A 30 -6.48 6.35 -5.53
CA ILE A 30 -5.15 6.94 -5.33
C ILE A 30 -4.62 7.58 -6.62
N GLU A 31 -4.90 6.98 -7.79
CA GLU A 31 -4.46 7.52 -9.08
C GLU A 31 -5.29 8.73 -9.55
N THR A 32 -6.47 8.98 -8.98
CA THR A 32 -7.39 10.07 -9.36
C THR A 32 -7.58 11.14 -8.30
N ALA A 33 -7.17 10.89 -7.05
CA ALA A 33 -7.15 11.86 -5.99
C ALA A 33 -6.09 12.91 -6.27
N LYS A 34 -6.47 14.20 -6.32
CA LYS A 34 -5.51 15.30 -6.32
C LYS A 34 -4.91 15.38 -4.92
N ASP A 35 -3.62 15.03 -4.82
CA ASP A 35 -2.87 14.90 -3.58
C ASP A 35 -2.99 16.10 -2.63
N SER A 36 -3.30 15.80 -1.36
CA SER A 36 -2.73 16.57 -0.25
C SER A 36 -1.22 16.30 -0.24
N ARG A 37 -0.46 17.30 -0.70
CA ARG A 37 1.01 17.29 -0.94
C ARG A 37 1.90 16.94 0.25
N GLU A 38 1.34 16.53 1.39
CA GLU A 38 2.08 16.42 2.67
C GLU A 38 1.97 15.06 3.37
N ALA A 39 1.11 14.14 2.91
CA ALA A 39 0.89 12.86 3.61
C ALA A 39 1.24 11.64 2.74
N GLU A 40 2.05 10.72 3.28
CA GLU A 40 2.25 9.39 2.68
C GLU A 40 0.93 8.61 2.66
N THR A 41 0.64 7.93 1.54
CA THR A 41 -0.60 7.16 1.39
C THR A 41 -0.32 5.67 1.37
N GLN A 42 -0.95 4.90 2.27
CA GLN A 42 -0.84 3.44 2.24
C GLN A 42 -1.63 2.86 1.04
N VAL A 43 -0.90 2.29 0.08
CA VAL A 43 -1.47 1.75 -1.17
C VAL A 43 -1.67 0.24 -1.13
N MET A 44 -0.93 -0.48 -0.30
CA MET A 44 -0.98 -1.94 -0.23
C MET A 44 -0.73 -2.45 1.19
N GLU A 45 -1.39 -3.56 1.54
CA GLU A 45 -1.07 -4.40 2.69
C GLU A 45 -1.06 -5.86 2.23
N CYS A 46 0.00 -6.61 2.53
CA CYS A 46 0.08 -8.03 2.18
C CYS A 46 0.87 -8.83 3.21
N ARG A 47 0.69 -10.17 3.19
CA ARG A 47 1.50 -11.11 4.00
C ARG A 47 2.81 -11.49 3.33
N TYR A 48 2.96 -11.21 2.04
CA TYR A 48 4.22 -11.38 1.34
C TYR A 48 5.23 -10.38 1.91
N CYS A 49 6.41 -10.83 2.33
CA CYS A 49 7.38 -10.01 3.05
C CYS A 49 8.74 -10.10 2.37
N LEU A 50 9.15 -9.00 1.74
CA LEU A 50 10.43 -8.93 1.02
C LEU A 50 11.64 -9.20 1.91
N ARG A 51 11.61 -8.76 3.16
CA ARG A 51 12.65 -9.11 4.14
C ARG A 51 12.75 -10.62 4.36
N ARG A 52 11.62 -11.34 4.42
CA ARG A 52 11.64 -12.81 4.57
C ARG A 52 12.19 -13.48 3.31
N GLU A 53 11.75 -13.03 2.14
CA GLU A 53 12.20 -13.58 0.84
C GLU A 53 13.72 -13.43 0.68
N LEU A 54 14.27 -12.30 1.10
CA LEU A 54 15.70 -12.00 1.01
C LEU A 54 16.52 -12.54 2.20
N GLY A 55 15.95 -13.39 3.05
CA GLY A 55 16.64 -13.96 4.22
C GLY A 55 16.94 -12.97 5.35
N ALA A 56 16.38 -11.76 5.29
CA ALA A 56 16.59 -10.62 6.19
C ALA A 56 15.40 -10.38 7.15
N CYS A 57 14.68 -11.44 7.53
CA CYS A 57 13.55 -11.35 8.45
C CYS A 57 14.01 -10.81 9.81
N LEU A 58 13.35 -9.79 10.36
CA LEU A 58 13.72 -9.23 11.68
C LEU A 58 13.56 -10.21 12.84
N LYS A 59 12.84 -11.33 12.63
CA LYS A 59 12.70 -12.42 13.60
C LYS A 59 13.83 -13.46 13.53
N THR A 60 14.77 -13.34 12.60
CA THR A 60 15.91 -14.27 12.44
C THR A 60 17.23 -13.53 12.70
N PRO A 61 18.34 -14.25 12.96
CA PRO A 61 19.65 -13.62 13.11
C PRO A 61 20.08 -12.77 11.90
N GLY A 62 19.60 -13.12 10.70
CA GLY A 62 19.84 -12.37 9.46
C GLY A 62 19.10 -11.03 9.36
N GLY A 63 18.24 -10.65 10.31
CA GLY A 63 17.41 -9.45 10.22
C GLY A 63 18.16 -8.12 10.02
N LYS A 64 19.43 -8.07 10.43
CA LYS A 64 20.30 -6.89 10.31
C LYS A 64 21.02 -6.77 8.96
N SER A 65 20.85 -7.74 8.05
CA SER A 65 21.54 -7.74 6.75
C SER A 65 21.05 -6.66 5.78
N LEU A 66 19.83 -6.12 5.99
CA LEU A 66 19.26 -5.07 5.16
C LEU A 66 19.03 -3.78 5.95
N PRO A 67 19.29 -2.60 5.36
CA PRO A 67 19.09 -1.31 6.00
C PRO A 67 17.59 -1.05 6.27
N SER A 68 17.32 -0.05 7.10
CA SER A 68 15.96 0.44 7.35
C SER A 68 15.96 1.97 7.27
N PRO A 69 14.97 2.60 6.59
CA PRO A 69 13.86 2.00 5.87
C PRO A 69 14.25 1.38 4.50
N LEU A 70 13.36 0.54 3.95
CA LEU A 70 13.48 0.01 2.59
C LEU A 70 12.46 0.68 1.66
N TYR A 71 12.79 0.75 0.37
CA TYR A 71 11.93 1.34 -0.65
C TYR A 71 11.86 0.46 -1.89
N ILE A 72 10.73 0.51 -2.60
CA ILE A 72 10.58 0.03 -3.98
C ILE A 72 10.39 1.26 -4.87
N THR A 73 11.05 1.28 -6.01
CA THR A 73 10.97 2.37 -6.99
C THR A 73 10.57 1.83 -8.36
N THR A 74 9.66 2.52 -9.03
CA THR A 74 9.24 2.21 -10.41
C THR A 74 8.88 3.50 -11.13
N GLY A 75 9.60 3.83 -12.21
CA GLY A 75 9.46 5.13 -12.88
C GLY A 75 9.62 6.30 -11.91
N SER A 76 8.62 7.19 -11.88
CA SER A 76 8.53 8.33 -10.97
C SER A 76 7.99 7.98 -9.56
N HIS A 77 7.58 6.74 -9.32
CA HIS A 77 6.97 6.34 -8.07
C HIS A 77 8.00 5.76 -7.10
N ARG A 78 7.92 6.19 -5.85
CA ARG A 78 8.69 5.67 -4.72
C ARG A 78 7.75 5.23 -3.60
N PHE A 79 7.92 4.00 -3.14
CA PHE A 79 7.11 3.40 -2.09
C PHE A 79 7.99 3.01 -0.90
N ARG A 80 7.72 3.57 0.27
CA ARG A 80 8.34 3.16 1.53
C ARG A 80 7.71 1.86 2.01
N LEU A 81 8.56 0.92 2.42
CA LEU A 81 8.13 -0.35 3.01
C LEU A 81 8.09 -0.26 4.52
N GLU A 82 6.97 -0.70 5.10
CA GLU A 82 6.83 -0.92 6.53
C GLU A 82 6.60 -2.41 6.80
N PHE A 83 7.23 -2.93 7.84
CA PHE A 83 7.14 -4.35 8.22
C PHE A 83 6.58 -4.48 9.64
N ASP A 84 5.34 -4.90 9.74
CA ASP A 84 4.76 -5.35 11.01
C ASP A 84 5.12 -6.82 11.22
N CYS A 85 6.29 -7.04 11.84
CA CYS A 85 6.76 -8.38 12.09
C CYS A 85 5.86 -9.13 13.08
N SER A 86 5.14 -8.47 13.98
CA SER A 86 4.23 -9.15 14.92
C SER A 86 3.12 -9.91 14.18
N ARG A 87 2.55 -9.27 13.14
CA ARG A 87 1.49 -9.83 12.29
C ARG A 87 1.96 -10.47 10.99
N CYS A 88 3.27 -10.46 10.71
CA CYS A 88 3.85 -10.87 9.43
C CYS A 88 3.19 -10.15 8.23
N VAL A 89 3.06 -8.83 8.34
CA VAL A 89 2.45 -7.97 7.32
C VAL A 89 3.47 -6.96 6.80
N MET A 90 3.47 -6.74 5.48
CA MET A 90 4.19 -5.68 4.80
C MET A 90 3.19 -4.64 4.28
N ARG A 91 3.49 -3.36 4.47
CA ARG A 91 2.72 -2.24 3.91
C ARG A 91 3.57 -1.41 2.97
N LEU A 92 2.96 -0.93 1.90
CA LEU A 92 3.56 0.01 0.96
C LEU A 92 2.91 1.37 1.16
N TRP A 93 3.75 2.37 1.38
CA TRP A 93 3.38 3.77 1.51
C TRP A 93 3.92 4.54 0.31
N HIS A 94 3.03 5.03 -0.54
CA HIS A 94 3.39 5.89 -1.66
C HIS A 94 3.75 7.28 -1.12
N GLN A 95 4.91 7.77 -1.55
CA GLN A 95 5.37 9.12 -1.24
C GLN A 95 4.90 10.04 -2.34
N ASN A 96 3.93 10.91 -2.03
CA ASN A 96 3.47 11.95 -2.93
C ASN A 96 4.62 12.96 -3.11
N GLN A 97 5.11 13.12 -4.35
CA GLN A 97 6.13 14.10 -4.71
C GLN A 97 5.48 15.37 -5.26
#